data_AF-A0A1R0Y6S2-F1
#
_entry.id   AF-A0A1R0Y6S2-F1
#
_cell.length_a   1.000
_cell.length_b   1.000
_cell.length_c   1.000
_cell.angle_alpha   90.00
_cell.angle_beta   90.00
_cell.angle_gamma   90.00
#
_symmetry.space_group_name_H-M   'P 1'
#
loop_
_entity.id
_entity.type
_entity.pdbx_description
1 polymer ?
#
loop_
_entity_poly.entity_id
_entity_poly.type
_entity_poly.pdbx_seq_one_letter_code
_entity_poly.pdbx_strand_id
1 'polypeptide(L)'
;MKKKTRKLLIRKYAIILLLSILCLSYLYLGDWLFGYGVGNIQYILNYLLYTASEKTAAIILLLCLLGPDILAWKTGRQPERGAEK
;
A
#
# COMPACT_ATOMS: atom_id res chain seq x y z
N MET A 1 6.07 -22.18 -3.10
CA MET A 1 5.56 -21.52 -1.87
C MET A 1 4.43 -22.34 -1.26
N LYS A 2 4.50 -22.62 0.05
CA LYS A 2 3.49 -23.43 0.79
C LYS A 2 2.12 -22.74 0.75
N LYS A 3 1.02 -23.53 0.73
CA LYS A 3 -0.37 -23.02 0.71
C LYS A 3 -0.66 -22.04 1.88
N LYS A 4 -0.11 -22.32 3.07
CA LYS A 4 -0.23 -21.46 4.25
C LYS A 4 0.39 -20.07 4.02
N THR A 5 1.60 -19.97 3.47
CA THR A 5 2.26 -18.69 3.17
C THR A 5 1.50 -17.90 2.11
N ARG A 6 1.01 -18.57 1.06
CA ARG A 6 0.18 -17.91 0.02
C ARG A 6 -1.07 -17.26 0.62
N LYS A 7 -1.77 -17.98 1.50
CA LYS A 7 -2.95 -17.45 2.21
C LYS A 7 -2.60 -16.25 3.10
N LEU A 8 -1.45 -16.28 3.77
CA LEU A 8 -0.99 -15.19 4.62
C LEU A 8 -0.66 -13.93 3.80
N LEU A 9 -0.01 -14.10 2.64
CA LEU A 9 0.34 -13.01 1.73
C LEU A 9 -0.91 -12.36 1.12
N ILE A 10 -1.89 -13.15 0.68
CA ILE A 10 -3.19 -12.63 0.23
C ILE A 10 -3.89 -11.85 1.36
N ARG A 11 -3.91 -12.38 2.58
CA ARG A 11 -4.52 -11.71 3.74
C ARG A 11 -3.83 -10.37 4.05
N LYS A 12 -2.49 -10.32 3.99
CA LYS A 12 -1.71 -9.08 4.14
C LYS A 12 -2.20 -8.02 3.15
N TYR A 13 -2.26 -8.35 1.86
CA TYR A 13 -2.68 -7.39 0.83
C TYR A 13 -4.16 -7.02 0.90
N ALA A 14 -5.04 -7.95 1.30
CA ALA A 14 -6.43 -7.64 1.55
C ALA A 14 -6.61 -6.63 2.70
N ILE A 15 -5.83 -6.77 3.78
CA ILE A 15 -5.84 -5.82 4.90
C ILE A 15 -5.30 -4.47 4.46
N ILE A 16 -4.19 -4.44 3.72
CA ILE A 16 -3.62 -3.19 3.19
C ILE A 16 -4.66 -2.47 2.31
N LEU A 17 -5.31 -3.19 1.38
CA LEU A 17 -6.36 -2.63 0.53
C LEU A 17 -7.52 -2.05 1.35
N LEU A 18 -8.00 -2.80 2.34
CA LEU A 18 -9.09 -2.37 3.21
C LEU A 18 -8.72 -1.11 4.00
N LEU A 19 -7.52 -1.05 4.57
CA LEU A 19 -7.03 0.13 5.28
C LEU A 19 -6.87 1.33 4.35
N SER A 20 -6.36 1.13 3.14
CA SER A 20 -6.24 2.19 2.14
C SER A 20 -7.59 2.76 1.74
N ILE A 21 -8.59 1.90 1.51
CA ILE A 21 -9.97 2.33 1.23
C ILE A 21 -10.53 3.12 2.40
N LEU A 22 -10.39 2.60 3.63
CA LEU A 22 -10.91 3.27 4.83
C LEU A 22 -10.27 4.65 5.04
N CYS A 23 -8.97 4.77 4.79
CA CYS A 23 -8.24 6.03 4.87
C CYS A 23 -8.73 7.04 3.82
N LEU A 24 -8.92 6.60 2.57
CA LEU A 24 -9.52 7.45 1.53
C LEU A 24 -10.95 7.85 1.87
N SER A 25 -11.79 6.92 2.32
CA SER A 25 -13.15 7.21 2.76
C SER A 25 -13.19 8.22 3.91
N TYR A 26 -12.24 8.13 4.85
CA TYR A 26 -12.10 9.11 5.95
C TYR A 26 -11.76 10.51 5.42
N LEU A 27 -10.85 10.63 4.45
CA LEU A 27 -10.53 11.90 3.80
C LEU A 27 -11.73 12.48 3.06
N TYR A 28 -12.42 11.68 2.25
CA TYR A 28 -13.65 12.11 1.55
C TYR A 28 -14.74 12.54 2.53
N LEU A 29 -14.89 11.83 3.65
CA LEU A 29 -15.85 12.18 4.69
C LEU A 29 -15.48 13.53 5.34
N GLY A 30 -14.20 13.75 5.65
CA GLY A 30 -13.73 15.04 6.16
C GLY A 30 -14.01 16.18 5.19
N ASP A 31 -13.61 16.02 3.94
CA ASP A 31 -13.84 17.03 2.90
C ASP A 31 -15.32 17.33 2.69
N TRP A 32 -16.18 16.31 2.79
CA TRP A 32 -17.62 16.49 2.72
C TRP A 32 -18.19 17.22 3.95
N LEU A 33 -17.77 16.85 5.17
CA LEU A 33 -18.21 17.48 6.42
C LEU A 33 -17.86 18.97 6.49
N PHE A 34 -16.72 19.36 5.92
CA PHE A 34 -16.28 20.76 5.89
C PHE A 34 -16.69 21.51 4.61
N GLY A 35 -17.43 20.87 3.70
CA GLY A 35 -17.98 21.53 2.51
C GLY A 35 -16.98 21.76 1.37
N TYR A 36 -15.81 21.12 1.39
CA TYR A 36 -14.78 21.25 0.35
C TYR A 36 -15.10 20.46 -0.94
N GLY A 37 -16.05 19.51 -0.88
CA GLY A 37 -16.49 18.73 -2.03
C GLY A 37 -15.46 17.70 -2.53
N VAL A 38 -15.80 16.97 -3.60
CA VAL A 38 -15.02 15.82 -4.11
C VAL A 38 -13.71 16.24 -4.81
N GLY A 39 -13.62 17.49 -5.28
CA GLY A 39 -12.46 18.02 -6.00
C GLY A 39 -11.25 18.34 -5.10
N ASN A 40 -11.46 18.49 -3.79
CA ASN A 40 -10.41 18.91 -2.86
C ASN A 40 -9.34 17.83 -2.63
N ILE A 41 -9.68 16.56 -2.76
CA ILE A 41 -8.69 15.47 -2.67
C ILE A 41 -7.63 15.54 -3.75
N GLN A 42 -7.96 15.94 -4.98
CA GLN A 42 -6.94 16.13 -6.02
C GLN A 42 -5.98 17.27 -5.66
N TYR A 43 -6.51 18.33 -5.05
CA TYR A 43 -5.70 19.42 -4.54
C TYR A 43 -4.79 18.95 -3.40
N ILE A 44 -5.32 18.28 -2.36
CA ILE A 44 -4.55 17.74 -1.23
C ILE A 44 -3.48 16.75 -1.69
N LEU A 45 -3.78 15.89 -2.66
CA LEU A 45 -2.82 14.91 -3.20
C LEU A 45 -1.58 15.56 -3.81
N ASN A 46 -1.71 16.77 -4.38
CA ASN A 46 -0.55 17.52 -4.87
C ASN A 46 0.37 18.03 -3.75
N TYR A 47 -0.16 18.21 -2.53
CA TYR A 47 0.62 18.63 -1.37
C TYR A 47 1.11 17.46 -0.50
N LEU A 48 0.53 16.27 -0.64
CA LEU A 48 0.88 15.10 0.15
C LEU A 48 2.32 14.59 -0.13
N LEU A 49 2.74 14.66 -1.39
CA LEU A 49 4.12 14.40 -1.83
C LEU A 49 4.49 15.57 -2.74
N TYR A 50 4.84 16.69 -2.12
CA TYR A 50 4.94 17.98 -2.79
C TYR A 50 6.08 17.99 -3.83
N THR A 51 7.22 17.43 -3.48
CA THR A 51 8.43 17.45 -4.31
C THR A 51 8.56 16.20 -5.17
N ALA A 52 9.28 16.34 -6.30
CA ALA A 52 9.63 15.20 -7.14
C ALA A 52 10.41 14.12 -6.35
N SER A 53 11.31 14.53 -5.46
CA SER A 53 12.07 13.63 -4.58
C SER A 53 11.17 12.79 -3.68
N GLU A 54 10.14 13.39 -3.06
CA GLU A 54 9.19 12.67 -2.21
C GLU A 54 8.37 11.66 -3.02
N LYS A 55 7.89 12.06 -4.20
CA LYS A 55 7.18 11.16 -5.12
C LYS A 55 8.05 9.97 -5.53
N THR A 56 9.30 10.21 -5.90
CA THR A 56 10.25 9.15 -6.28
C THR A 56 10.57 8.24 -5.10
N ALA A 57 10.83 8.79 -3.91
CA ALA A 57 11.09 8.02 -2.71
C ALA A 57 9.90 7.12 -2.33
N ALA A 58 8.67 7.65 -2.39
CA ALA A 58 7.46 6.86 -2.14
C ALA A 58 7.31 5.69 -3.14
N ILE A 59 7.60 5.91 -4.42
CA ILE A 59 7.59 4.85 -5.44
C ILE A 59 8.65 3.78 -5.13
N ILE A 60 9.88 4.17 -4.79
CA ILE A 60 10.95 3.23 -4.44
C ILE A 60 10.54 2.39 -3.23
N LEU A 61 10.02 3.02 -2.18
CA LEU A 61 9.56 2.32 -0.98
C LEU A 61 8.41 1.33 -1.29
N LEU A 62 7.47 1.73 -2.15
CA LEU A 62 6.40 0.86 -2.62
C LEU A 62 6.96 -0.35 -3.37
N LEU A 63 7.95 -0.15 -4.25
CA LEU A 63 8.62 -1.22 -4.98
C LEU A 63 9.39 -2.15 -4.03
N CYS A 64 10.06 -1.62 -3.00
CA CYS A 64 10.72 -2.42 -1.98
C CYS A 64 9.72 -3.24 -1.15
N LEU A 65 8.51 -2.72 -0.92
CA LEU A 65 7.45 -3.43 -0.20
C LEU A 65 6.82 -4.56 -1.03
N LEU A 66 6.55 -4.30 -2.32
CA LEU A 66 5.83 -5.22 -3.20
C LEU A 66 6.74 -6.18 -3.96
N GLY A 67 7.91 -5.72 -4.40
CA GLY A 67 8.82 -6.43 -5.29
C GLY A 67 9.24 -7.81 -4.75
N PRO A 68 9.75 -7.93 -3.52
CA PRO A 68 10.16 -9.21 -2.95
C PRO A 68 9.00 -10.22 -2.88
N ASP A 69 7.80 -9.75 -2.52
CA ASP A 69 6.60 -10.60 -2.41
C ASP A 69 6.12 -11.09 -3.79
N ILE A 70 6.14 -10.22 -4.80
CA ILE A 70 5.79 -10.56 -6.18
C ILE A 70 6.79 -11.58 -6.75
N LEU A 71 8.09 -11.35 -6.54
CA LEU A 71 9.15 -12.25 -6.98
C LEU A 71 9.05 -13.62 -6.30
N ALA A 72 8.80 -13.66 -4.99
CA ALA A 72 8.60 -14.91 -4.25
C ALA A 72 7.33 -15.65 -4.70
N TRP A 73 6.27 -14.91 -5.05
CA TRP A 73 5.04 -15.50 -5.59
C TRP A 73 5.27 -16.17 -6.96
N LYS A 74 5.97 -15.48 -7.87
CA LYS A 74 6.26 -15.95 -9.24
C LYS A 74 7.27 -17.11 -9.26
N THR A 75 8.38 -16.97 -8.57
CA THR A 75 9.44 -18.00 -8.55
C THR A 75 9.11 -19.18 -7.64
N GLY A 76 8.14 -19.01 -6.74
CA GLY A 76 7.78 -20.02 -5.74
C GLY A 76 8.85 -20.25 -4.67
N ARG A 77 10.02 -19.61 -4.79
CA ARG A 77 11.12 -19.61 -3.83
C ARG A 77 10.85 -18.51 -2.81
N GLN A 78 10.61 -18.93 -1.58
CA GLN A 78 10.54 -18.01 -0.46
C GLN A 78 11.93 -17.99 0.16
N PRO A 79 12.58 -16.82 0.35
CA PRO A 79 13.79 -16.78 1.16
C PRO A 79 13.44 -17.35 2.53
N GLU A 80 14.21 -18.32 3.00
CA GLU A 80 13.99 -18.89 4.32
C GLU A 80 14.03 -17.75 5.33
N ARG A 81 12.94 -17.58 6.08
CA ARG A 81 12.97 -16.68 7.22
C ARG A 81 13.90 -17.34 8.23
N GLY A 82 15.10 -16.79 8.44
CA GLY A 82 16.08 -17.32 9.39
C GLY A 82 15.58 -17.46 10.84
N ALA A 83 14.36 -17.02 11.15
CA ALA A 83 13.65 -17.21 12.40
C ALA A 83 12.76 -18.47 12.46
N GLU A 84 12.72 -19.29 11.40
CA GLU A 84 12.13 -20.65 11.44
C GLU A 84 13.24 -21.67 11.79
N LYS A 85 13.77 -21.60 13.02
CA LYS A 85 14.51 -22.69 13.68
C LYS A 85 13.91 -22.97 15.05
#